data_AF-A0A955P9W4-F1
#
_entry.id   AF-A0A955P9W4-F1
#
_cell.length_a   1.000
_cell.length_b   1.000
_cell.length_c   1.000
_cell.angle_alpha   90.00
_cell.angle_beta   90.00
_cell.angle_gamma   90.00
#
_symmetry.space_group_name_H-M   'P 1'
#
loop_
_entity.id
_entity.type
_entity.pdbx_description
1 polymer ?
#
loop_
_entity_poly.entity_id
_entity_poly.type
_entity_poly.pdbx_seq_one_letter_code
_entity_poly.pdbx_strand_id
1 'polypeptide(L)'
;DSYLEYTRYYQQKMDLRVAYMSNWDDDFWWQEMEVPGFYESLCEHLPDSIGFGRGMGESPFEPSFFDGCAPYIFCGEGLHSDSDVYQTIVDFVEANTIRPLFIFLLTNHNTKLATIHDALDRLPNKSDYELVRLDKFFHLLTKAREEGLIGDDLYPEKEGLRDMLAQEAKAGWEKLVSAVAEHGDRANLTKVEFTSQVTDPMTRLILDRSATPANDIVMWDTVWDSMKLVKSALNMKGVYVNEKRKGVQDFVRQFGDLPDAAVIQEIWTIWEDWEENQVRYEEACLYAKRLAGLAEALDNNLN
;
A
#
# COMPACT_ATOMS: atom_id res chain seq x y z
N ASP A 1 17.60 14.76 13.20
CA ASP A 1 17.69 15.34 14.56
C ASP A 1 17.10 16.74 14.63
N SER A 2 17.66 17.76 13.95
CA SER A 2 17.16 19.15 14.05
C SER A 2 15.66 19.31 13.72
N TYR A 3 15.12 18.56 12.76
CA TYR A 3 13.69 18.58 12.46
C TYR A 3 12.83 18.15 13.65
N LEU A 4 13.18 17.05 14.33
CA LEU A 4 12.41 16.53 15.46
C LEU A 4 12.53 17.44 16.69
N GLU A 5 13.68 18.08 16.89
CA GLU A 5 13.85 19.10 17.94
C GLU A 5 12.91 20.29 17.72
N TYR A 6 12.82 20.80 16.48
CA TYR A 6 11.86 21.86 16.15
C TYR A 6 10.41 21.39 16.30
N THR A 7 10.09 20.17 15.86
CA THR A 7 8.77 19.57 16.06
C THR A 7 8.40 19.53 17.54
N ARG A 8 9.31 19.09 18.41
CA ARG A 8 9.11 19.11 19.88
C ARG A 8 8.80 20.50 20.38
N TYR A 9 9.61 21.49 19.97
CA TYR A 9 9.41 22.88 20.37
C TYR A 9 8.00 23.38 20.00
N TYR A 10 7.54 23.10 18.78
CA TYR A 10 6.19 23.49 18.35
C TYR A 10 5.09 22.71 19.05
N GLN A 11 5.25 21.40 19.24
CA GLN A 11 4.30 20.56 19.97
C GLN A 11 4.07 21.09 21.39
N GLN A 12 5.15 21.44 22.10
CA GLN A 12 5.07 22.01 23.45
C GLN A 12 4.43 23.41 23.47
N LYS A 13 4.69 24.24 22.45
CA LYS A 13 4.09 25.59 22.35
C LYS A 13 2.59 25.55 22.04
N MET A 14 2.15 24.55 21.29
CA MET A 14 0.78 24.44 20.79
C MET A 14 -0.06 23.39 21.56
N ASP A 15 0.54 22.71 22.54
CA ASP A 15 -0.04 21.56 23.27
C ASP A 15 -0.53 20.44 22.32
N LEU A 16 0.22 20.20 21.23
CA LEU A 16 -0.04 19.13 20.27
C LEU A 16 0.72 17.88 20.73
N ARG A 17 0.02 16.95 21.38
CA ARG A 17 0.65 15.75 21.98
C ARG A 17 0.53 14.48 21.13
N VAL A 18 -0.15 14.55 20.00
CA VAL A 18 -0.24 13.44 19.05
C VAL A 18 0.50 13.86 17.78
N ALA A 19 1.35 12.98 17.27
CA ALA A 19 1.93 13.16 15.94
C ALA A 19 1.26 12.18 14.97
N TYR A 20 0.63 12.73 13.93
CA TYR A 20 0.22 11.96 12.77
C TYR A 20 1.31 12.12 11.70
N MET A 21 1.73 11.01 11.10
CA MET A 21 2.85 10.98 10.17
C MET A 21 2.46 10.24 8.90
N SER A 22 3.07 10.67 7.81
CA SER A 22 3.10 9.91 6.58
C SER A 22 4.45 10.06 5.90
N ASN A 23 4.92 8.97 5.29
CA ASN A 23 6.15 8.91 4.55
C ASN A 23 5.95 8.00 3.35
N TRP A 24 6.41 8.43 2.19
CA TRP A 24 6.22 7.71 0.94
C TRP A 24 7.52 7.69 0.17
N ASP A 25 7.84 6.52 -0.36
CA ASP A 25 8.91 6.29 -1.29
C ASP A 25 8.37 5.33 -2.34
N ASP A 26 7.68 5.92 -3.33
CA ASP A 26 6.95 5.18 -4.36
C ASP A 26 7.90 4.37 -5.25
N ASP A 27 9.21 4.60 -5.16
CA ASP A 27 10.19 3.88 -5.94
C ASP A 27 10.35 2.46 -5.40
N PHE A 28 10.39 2.31 -4.07
CA PHE A 28 10.70 1.04 -3.40
C PHE A 28 9.55 0.43 -2.59
N TRP A 29 8.47 1.18 -2.36
CA TRP A 29 7.34 0.77 -1.53
C TRP A 29 6.01 0.97 -2.27
N TRP A 30 5.03 0.11 -2.02
CA TRP A 30 3.67 0.29 -2.54
C TRP A 30 2.79 1.15 -1.63
N GLN A 31 3.13 1.21 -0.36
CA GLN A 31 2.48 2.02 0.67
C GLN A 31 3.56 2.82 1.41
N GLU A 32 3.33 3.17 2.66
CA GLU A 32 4.26 3.98 3.42
C GLU A 32 5.57 3.22 3.72
N MET A 33 6.72 3.87 3.59
CA MET A 33 8.05 3.24 3.73
C MET A 33 8.43 2.91 5.18
N GLU A 34 8.91 1.72 5.49
CA GLU A 34 9.45 1.45 6.83
C GLU A 34 10.83 2.10 6.99
N VAL A 35 11.03 2.87 8.06
CA VAL A 35 12.34 3.47 8.40
C VAL A 35 12.86 2.77 9.66
N PRO A 36 13.91 1.95 9.56
CA PRO A 36 14.49 1.28 10.72
C PRO A 36 14.91 2.27 11.81
N GLY A 37 14.58 1.98 13.06
CA GLY A 37 14.94 2.83 14.21
C GLY A 37 14.09 4.10 14.36
N PHE A 38 13.07 4.30 13.51
CA PHE A 38 12.30 5.53 13.51
C PHE A 38 11.44 5.70 14.77
N TYR A 39 10.84 4.61 15.26
CA TYR A 39 10.06 4.66 16.50
C TYR A 39 10.92 5.05 17.71
N GLU A 40 12.12 4.50 17.81
CA GLU A 40 13.09 4.83 18.85
C GLU A 40 13.52 6.30 18.75
N SER A 41 13.79 6.78 17.52
CA SER A 41 14.11 8.19 17.28
C SER A 41 12.98 9.12 17.69
N LEU A 42 11.72 8.75 17.42
CA LEU A 42 10.54 9.51 17.88
C LEU A 42 10.48 9.55 19.40
N CYS A 43 10.74 8.42 20.07
CA CYS A 43 10.73 8.38 21.52
C CYS A 43 11.84 9.17 22.18
N GLU A 44 13.02 9.21 21.58
CA GLU A 44 14.12 10.04 22.06
C GLU A 44 13.81 11.54 21.94
N HIS A 45 13.26 11.97 20.80
CA HIS A 45 13.12 13.38 20.48
C HIS A 45 11.76 13.97 20.87
N LEU A 46 10.70 13.16 20.95
CA LEU A 46 9.32 13.56 21.25
C LEU A 46 8.75 12.82 22.47
N PRO A 47 9.46 12.78 23.62
CA PRO A 47 9.08 11.93 24.77
C PRO A 47 7.78 12.37 25.46
N ASP A 48 7.31 13.60 25.19
CA ASP A 48 6.08 14.16 25.77
C ASP A 48 4.83 13.82 24.93
N SER A 49 4.99 13.08 23.82
CA SER A 49 3.87 12.63 22.98
C SER A 49 3.03 11.59 23.72
N ILE A 50 1.71 11.64 23.53
CA ILE A 50 0.78 10.62 24.05
C ILE A 50 0.54 9.49 23.03
N GLY A 51 0.96 9.68 21.78
CA GLY A 51 0.83 8.66 20.74
C GLY A 51 1.29 9.11 19.36
N PHE A 52 1.62 8.12 18.54
CA PHE A 52 2.05 8.27 17.15
C PHE A 52 1.09 7.50 16.24
N GLY A 53 0.49 8.20 15.28
CA GLY A 53 -0.36 7.59 14.26
C GLY A 53 0.30 7.64 12.90
N ARG A 54 0.23 6.55 12.15
CA ARG A 54 0.70 6.45 10.77
C ARG A 54 -0.41 5.85 9.92
N GLY A 55 -0.72 6.41 8.75
CA GLY A 55 -1.99 5.99 8.15
C GLY A 55 -2.26 6.13 6.68
N MET A 56 -1.43 6.78 5.86
CA MET A 56 -1.70 6.81 4.40
C MET A 56 -1.57 5.43 3.75
N GLY A 57 -0.85 4.51 4.40
CA GLY A 57 -0.62 3.17 3.87
C GLY A 57 -1.83 2.26 3.98
N GLU A 58 -2.69 2.45 4.99
CA GLU A 58 -3.91 1.65 5.22
C GLU A 58 -3.64 0.14 5.18
N SER A 59 -3.20 -0.43 6.30
CA SER A 59 -2.92 -1.86 6.36
C SER A 59 -3.03 -2.40 7.78
N PRO A 60 -3.90 -3.39 8.02
CA PRO A 60 -3.96 -4.06 9.30
C PRO A 60 -2.81 -5.06 9.49
N PHE A 61 -1.96 -5.26 8.48
CA PHE A 61 -0.81 -6.17 8.55
C PHE A 61 0.45 -5.50 9.09
N GLU A 62 0.49 -4.16 9.11
CA GLU A 62 1.62 -3.39 9.62
C GLU A 62 1.69 -3.46 11.16
N PRO A 63 2.90 -3.57 11.73
CA PRO A 63 3.07 -3.75 13.16
C PRO A 63 2.74 -2.47 13.94
N SER A 64 2.07 -2.64 15.07
CA SER A 64 1.93 -1.59 16.08
C SER A 64 2.96 -1.78 17.19
N PHE A 65 3.42 -0.69 17.81
CA PHE A 65 4.39 -0.74 18.90
C PHE A 65 3.81 -0.09 20.16
N PHE A 66 3.91 -0.78 21.28
CA PHE A 66 3.40 -0.33 22.57
C PHE A 66 4.49 -0.12 23.62
N ASP A 67 5.68 -0.69 23.38
CA ASP A 67 6.78 -0.69 24.33
C ASP A 67 7.69 0.51 24.05
N GLY A 68 7.63 1.55 24.88
CA GLY A 68 8.44 2.75 24.69
C GLY A 68 7.86 3.97 25.40
N CYS A 69 7.99 5.13 24.76
CA CYS A 69 7.51 6.41 25.28
C CYS A 69 5.99 6.59 25.11
N ALA A 70 5.41 6.04 24.04
CA ALA A 70 4.00 6.16 23.70
C ALA A 70 3.60 5.11 22.63
N PRO A 71 2.31 4.76 22.51
CA PRO A 71 1.86 3.86 21.46
C PRO A 71 2.13 4.41 20.05
N TYR A 72 2.58 3.55 19.15
CA TYR A 72 2.75 3.81 17.73
C TYR A 72 1.85 2.87 16.94
N ILE A 73 0.87 3.44 16.25
CA ILE A 73 -0.23 2.67 15.64
C ILE A 73 -0.32 2.97 14.14
N PHE A 74 -0.37 1.91 13.36
CA PHE A 74 -0.71 1.99 11.94
C PHE A 74 -2.23 1.95 11.73
N CYS A 75 -2.65 2.68 10.71
CA CYS A 75 -4.02 2.68 10.23
C CYS A 75 -4.38 1.27 9.76
N GLY A 76 -5.44 0.71 10.35
CA GLY A 76 -5.95 -0.59 9.94
C GLY A 76 -6.71 -0.50 8.62
N GLU A 77 -7.49 0.57 8.42
CA GLU A 77 -8.39 0.70 7.27
C GLU A 77 -8.70 2.16 6.89
N GLY A 78 -8.89 2.39 5.60
CA GLY A 78 -9.26 3.69 5.01
C GLY A 78 -10.75 3.86 4.79
N LEU A 79 -11.29 5.03 5.17
CA LEU A 79 -12.66 5.43 4.86
C LEU A 79 -12.68 6.44 3.71
N HIS A 80 -12.99 5.94 2.52
CA HIS A 80 -12.99 6.69 1.26
C HIS A 80 -14.38 7.17 0.87
N SER A 81 -14.46 8.31 0.18
CA SER A 81 -15.75 8.94 -0.17
C SER A 81 -16.48 8.23 -1.31
N ASP A 82 -15.77 7.40 -2.06
CA ASP A 82 -16.26 6.58 -3.16
C ASP A 82 -16.56 5.13 -2.73
N SER A 83 -16.36 4.77 -1.46
CA SER A 83 -16.74 3.47 -0.90
C SER A 83 -18.00 3.53 -0.03
N ASP A 84 -18.67 2.39 0.17
CA ASP A 84 -19.68 2.27 1.22
C ASP A 84 -18.98 2.15 2.59
N VAL A 85 -18.89 3.28 3.29
CA VAL A 85 -18.27 3.37 4.62
C VAL A 85 -18.87 2.36 5.62
N TYR A 86 -20.18 2.09 5.54
CA TYR A 86 -20.80 1.07 6.39
C TYR A 86 -20.25 -0.32 6.09
N GLN A 87 -20.22 -0.69 4.81
CA GLN A 87 -19.77 -2.01 4.40
C GLN A 87 -18.27 -2.19 4.71
N THR A 88 -17.46 -1.14 4.51
CA THR A 88 -16.03 -1.13 4.84
C THR A 88 -15.80 -1.47 6.32
N ILE A 89 -16.54 -0.82 7.23
CA ILE A 89 -16.43 -1.08 8.68
C ILE A 89 -16.89 -2.51 9.01
N VAL A 90 -18.00 -2.97 8.41
CA VAL A 90 -18.53 -4.32 8.64
C VAL A 90 -17.54 -5.38 8.18
N ASP A 91 -17.05 -5.28 6.94
CA ASP A 91 -16.10 -6.22 6.35
C ASP A 91 -14.84 -6.32 7.20
N PHE A 92 -14.26 -5.17 7.58
CA PHE A 92 -13.06 -5.14 8.43
C PHE A 92 -13.30 -5.80 9.79
N VAL A 93 -14.43 -5.51 10.46
CA VAL A 93 -14.75 -6.10 11.77
C VAL A 93 -15.00 -7.60 11.65
N GLU A 94 -15.72 -8.05 10.63
CA GLU A 94 -16.04 -9.47 10.42
C GLU A 94 -14.82 -10.30 9.99
N ALA A 95 -13.86 -9.68 9.31
CA ALA A 95 -12.60 -10.31 8.95
C ALA A 95 -11.67 -10.58 10.15
N ASN A 96 -11.90 -9.92 11.27
CA ASN A 96 -11.20 -10.19 12.52
C ASN A 96 -12.02 -11.20 13.35
N THR A 97 -11.51 -12.43 13.49
CA THR A 97 -12.20 -13.49 14.24
C THR A 97 -12.39 -13.11 15.72
N ILE A 98 -11.37 -12.50 16.36
CA ILE A 98 -11.50 -11.72 17.57
C ILE A 98 -11.74 -10.26 17.20
N ARG A 99 -12.94 -9.76 17.51
CA ARG A 99 -13.30 -8.36 17.27
C ARG A 99 -12.28 -7.42 17.92
N PRO A 100 -11.66 -6.50 17.17
CA PRO A 100 -10.70 -5.56 17.72
C PRO A 100 -11.39 -4.54 18.64
N LEU A 101 -10.74 -4.20 19.74
CA LEU A 101 -11.21 -3.14 20.66
C LEU A 101 -10.97 -1.74 20.11
N PHE A 102 -9.94 -1.59 19.28
CA PHE A 102 -9.51 -0.33 18.69
C PHE A 102 -9.27 -0.53 17.21
N ILE A 103 -9.78 0.40 16.40
CA ILE A 103 -9.47 0.49 14.98
C ILE A 103 -9.04 1.92 14.72
N PHE A 104 -7.79 2.10 14.31
CA PHE A 104 -7.34 3.41 13.82
C PHE A 104 -7.70 3.51 12.34
N LEU A 105 -8.60 4.45 12.02
CA LEU A 105 -9.14 4.67 10.69
C LEU A 105 -8.61 5.96 10.10
N LEU A 106 -8.09 5.91 8.87
CA LEU A 106 -7.78 7.10 8.09
C LEU A 106 -9.04 7.52 7.32
N THR A 107 -9.44 8.77 7.46
CA THR A 107 -10.58 9.32 6.70
C THR A 107 -10.06 10.20 5.57
N ASN A 108 -10.44 9.88 4.33
CA ASN A 108 -10.15 10.77 3.20
C ASN A 108 -10.77 12.15 3.44
N HIS A 109 -10.09 13.22 3.02
CA HIS A 109 -10.54 14.62 3.20
C HIS A 109 -11.95 14.90 2.66
N ASN A 110 -12.41 14.11 1.68
CA ASN A 110 -13.75 14.23 1.11
C ASN A 110 -14.83 13.43 1.88
N THR A 111 -14.44 12.53 2.78
CA THR A 111 -15.34 11.74 3.62
C THR A 111 -15.82 12.60 4.79
N LYS A 112 -17.10 12.97 4.78
CA LYS A 112 -17.68 13.83 5.83
C LYS A 112 -17.94 13.03 7.10
N LEU A 113 -17.74 13.65 8.27
CA LEU A 113 -18.09 13.04 9.57
C LEU A 113 -19.54 12.55 9.64
N ALA A 114 -20.48 13.25 8.99
CA ALA A 114 -21.88 12.82 8.92
C ALA A 114 -22.03 11.43 8.27
N THR A 115 -21.28 11.16 7.20
CA THR A 115 -21.29 9.85 6.52
C THR A 115 -20.81 8.74 7.45
N ILE A 116 -19.80 9.01 8.28
CA ILE A 116 -19.28 8.06 9.28
C ILE A 116 -20.34 7.82 10.36
N HIS A 117 -20.99 8.88 10.86
CA HIS A 117 -22.08 8.74 11.83
C HIS A 117 -23.24 7.93 11.26
N ASP A 118 -23.68 8.20 10.03
CA ASP A 118 -24.75 7.46 9.37
C ASP A 118 -24.39 5.97 9.20
N ALA A 119 -23.12 5.67 8.90
CA ALA A 119 -22.62 4.31 8.83
C ALA A 119 -22.68 3.61 10.20
N LEU A 120 -22.19 4.26 11.26
CA LEU A 120 -22.25 3.70 12.63
C LEU A 120 -23.71 3.49 13.10
N ASP A 121 -24.63 4.36 12.67
CA ASP A 121 -26.06 4.28 13.01
C ASP A 121 -26.78 3.09 12.37
N ARG A 122 -26.24 2.58 11.26
CA ARG A 122 -26.75 1.38 10.57
C ARG A 122 -26.26 0.08 11.21
N LEU A 123 -25.23 0.11 12.07
CA LEU A 123 -24.69 -1.10 12.68
C LEU A 123 -25.72 -1.74 13.64
N PRO A 124 -25.93 -3.07 13.58
CA PRO A 124 -26.97 -3.75 14.35
C PRO A 124 -26.81 -3.60 15.86
N ASN A 125 -25.58 -3.42 16.34
CA ASN A 125 -25.24 -3.15 17.74
C ASN A 125 -24.53 -1.80 17.90
N LYS A 126 -25.17 -0.70 17.45
CA LYS A 126 -24.61 0.66 17.51
C LYS A 126 -23.98 1.02 18.86
N SER A 127 -24.56 0.55 19.98
CA SER A 127 -24.04 0.80 21.34
C SER A 127 -22.62 0.28 21.57
N ASP A 128 -22.16 -0.66 20.75
CA ASP A 128 -20.86 -1.28 20.88
C ASP A 128 -19.76 -0.52 20.14
N TYR A 129 -20.10 0.55 19.42
CA TYR A 129 -19.17 1.34 18.62
C TYR A 129 -19.17 2.79 19.09
N GLU A 130 -17.99 3.34 19.33
CA GLU A 130 -17.81 4.74 19.69
C GLU A 130 -16.76 5.37 18.78
N LEU A 131 -17.13 6.44 18.06
CA LEU A 131 -16.16 7.29 17.40
C LEU A 131 -15.54 8.24 18.43
N VAL A 132 -14.23 8.11 18.65
CA VAL A 132 -13.50 8.92 19.62
C VAL A 132 -12.51 9.85 18.93
N ARG A 133 -12.19 10.96 19.60
CA ARG A 133 -11.07 11.81 19.18
C ARG A 133 -9.74 11.07 19.34
N LEU A 134 -8.76 11.41 18.52
CA LEU A 134 -7.47 10.74 18.47
C LEU A 134 -6.68 10.79 19.80
N ASP A 135 -6.77 11.89 20.55
CA ASP A 135 -6.18 11.98 21.89
C ASP A 135 -6.83 11.02 22.89
N LYS A 136 -8.16 10.93 22.87
CA LYS A 136 -8.90 9.95 23.69
C LYS A 136 -8.58 8.52 23.26
N PHE A 137 -8.43 8.27 21.95
CA PHE A 137 -8.03 6.98 21.40
C PHE A 137 -6.71 6.50 22.02
N PHE A 138 -5.65 7.31 21.96
CA PHE A 138 -4.35 6.93 22.51
C PHE A 138 -4.38 6.72 24.04
N HIS A 139 -5.11 7.55 24.78
CA HIS A 139 -5.28 7.33 26.21
C HIS A 139 -6.01 6.03 26.56
N LEU A 140 -7.09 5.72 25.85
CA LEU A 140 -7.82 4.46 26.04
C LEU A 140 -6.96 3.26 25.65
N LEU A 141 -6.16 3.41 24.60
CA LEU A 141 -5.27 2.38 24.10
C LEU A 141 -4.18 2.03 25.11
N THR A 142 -3.48 3.03 25.66
CA THR A 142 -2.50 2.84 26.75
C THR A 142 -3.14 2.15 27.94
N LYS A 143 -4.31 2.61 28.37
CA LYS A 143 -5.03 2.01 29.50
C LYS A 143 -5.40 0.54 29.22
N ALA A 144 -5.94 0.24 28.04
CA ALA A 144 -6.32 -1.12 27.65
C ALA A 144 -5.10 -2.05 27.62
N ARG A 145 -3.94 -1.55 27.19
CA ARG A 145 -2.67 -2.28 27.23
C ARG A 145 -2.21 -2.56 28.68
N GLU A 146 -2.24 -1.55 29.55
CA GLU A 146 -1.91 -1.70 30.98
C GLU A 146 -2.83 -2.71 31.70
N GLU A 147 -4.11 -2.76 31.30
CA GLU A 147 -5.11 -3.70 31.81
C GLU A 147 -5.04 -5.09 31.15
N GLY A 148 -4.16 -5.29 30.16
CA GLY A 148 -3.98 -6.57 29.46
C GLY A 148 -5.13 -6.93 28.51
N LEU A 149 -5.92 -5.95 28.07
CA LEU A 149 -7.04 -6.14 27.15
C LEU A 149 -6.59 -6.24 25.68
N ILE A 150 -5.39 -5.75 25.36
CA ILE A 150 -4.79 -5.82 24.02
C ILE A 150 -3.34 -6.33 24.08
N GLY A 151 -2.95 -7.07 23.04
CA GLY A 151 -1.61 -7.61 22.85
C GLY A 151 -0.67 -6.63 22.14
N ASP A 152 0.42 -7.17 21.57
CA ASP A 152 1.41 -6.40 20.81
C ASP A 152 0.92 -6.09 19.39
N ASP A 153 0.03 -6.94 18.87
CA ASP A 153 -0.69 -6.74 17.62
C ASP A 153 -2.14 -6.37 17.93
N LEU A 154 -2.63 -5.28 17.34
CA LEU A 154 -4.03 -4.85 17.45
C LEU A 154 -5.00 -5.79 16.73
N TYR A 155 -4.51 -6.49 15.71
CA TYR A 155 -5.30 -7.36 14.85
C TYR A 155 -4.61 -8.74 14.77
N PRO A 156 -4.52 -9.50 15.88
CA PRO A 156 -3.66 -10.69 15.94
C PRO A 156 -4.11 -11.84 15.04
N GLU A 157 -5.40 -11.93 14.72
CA GLU A 157 -5.97 -12.98 13.89
C GLU A 157 -6.17 -12.47 12.45
N LYS A 158 -5.18 -12.75 11.59
CA LYS A 158 -5.12 -12.19 10.23
C LYS A 158 -5.87 -13.00 9.17
N GLU A 159 -6.42 -14.18 9.46
CA GLU A 159 -6.96 -15.06 8.40
C GLU A 159 -8.08 -14.40 7.59
N GLY A 160 -9.10 -13.82 8.24
CA GLY A 160 -10.15 -13.13 7.50
C GLY A 160 -9.65 -11.85 6.80
N LEU A 161 -8.64 -11.18 7.34
CA LEU A 161 -7.98 -10.03 6.68
C LEU A 161 -7.23 -10.48 5.42
N ARG A 162 -6.62 -11.67 5.43
CA ARG A 162 -6.01 -12.27 4.23
C ARG A 162 -7.05 -12.64 3.19
N ASP A 163 -8.21 -13.13 3.61
CA ASP A 163 -9.33 -13.41 2.71
C ASP A 163 -9.87 -12.12 2.06
N MET A 164 -10.04 -11.04 2.83
CA MET A 164 -10.38 -9.72 2.28
C MET A 164 -9.35 -9.25 1.25
N LEU A 165 -8.07 -9.29 1.61
CA LEU A 165 -6.95 -8.91 0.73
C LEU A 165 -6.97 -9.71 -0.59
N ALA A 166 -7.25 -11.01 -0.52
CA ALA A 166 -7.34 -11.87 -1.69
C ALA A 166 -8.55 -11.55 -2.57
N GLN A 167 -9.69 -11.23 -1.96
CA GLN A 167 -10.90 -10.83 -2.68
C GLN A 167 -10.72 -9.50 -3.42
N GLU A 168 -10.11 -8.51 -2.78
CA GLU A 168 -9.78 -7.22 -3.39
C GLU A 168 -8.83 -7.39 -4.58
N ALA A 169 -7.77 -8.19 -4.41
CA ALA A 169 -6.84 -8.47 -5.50
C ALA A 169 -7.53 -9.19 -6.66
N LYS A 170 -8.42 -10.15 -6.37
CA LYS A 170 -9.20 -10.87 -7.37
C LYS A 170 -10.15 -9.95 -8.14
N ALA A 171 -10.77 -8.97 -7.48
CA ALA A 171 -11.69 -8.03 -8.12
C ALA A 171 -11.00 -7.17 -9.20
N GLY A 172 -9.71 -6.84 -9.02
CA GLY A 172 -8.91 -6.08 -9.98
C GLY A 172 -8.14 -6.94 -10.99
N TRP A 173 -8.08 -8.25 -10.81
CA TRP A 173 -7.15 -9.15 -11.50
C TRP A 173 -7.35 -9.18 -13.02
N GLU A 174 -8.58 -9.43 -13.49
CA GLU A 174 -8.89 -9.53 -14.93
C GLU A 174 -8.49 -8.26 -15.69
N LYS A 175 -8.78 -7.08 -15.11
CA LYS A 175 -8.43 -5.79 -15.69
C LYS A 175 -6.91 -5.59 -15.75
N LEU A 176 -6.18 -6.01 -14.72
CA LEU A 176 -4.72 -5.92 -14.67
C LEU A 176 -4.08 -6.83 -15.73
N VAL A 177 -4.48 -8.11 -15.79
CA VAL A 177 -3.98 -9.06 -16.80
C VAL A 177 -4.26 -8.54 -18.22
N SER A 178 -5.47 -8.03 -18.47
CA SER A 178 -5.84 -7.45 -19.76
C SER A 178 -4.96 -6.24 -20.13
N ALA A 179 -4.70 -5.34 -19.19
CA ALA A 179 -3.85 -4.17 -19.42
C ALA A 179 -2.39 -4.56 -19.72
N VAL A 180 -1.86 -5.58 -19.03
CA VAL A 180 -0.51 -6.10 -19.30
C VAL A 180 -0.46 -6.76 -20.69
N ALA A 181 -1.50 -7.51 -21.07
CA ALA A 181 -1.60 -8.10 -22.40
C ALA A 181 -1.61 -7.03 -23.51
N GLU A 182 -2.44 -5.99 -23.36
CA GLU A 182 -2.47 -4.84 -24.28
C GLU A 182 -1.10 -4.14 -24.37
N HIS A 183 -0.37 -4.07 -23.26
CA HIS A 183 0.99 -3.55 -23.26
C HIS A 183 1.95 -4.47 -24.03
N GLY A 184 1.89 -5.79 -23.82
CA GLY A 184 2.64 -6.78 -24.60
C GLY A 184 2.35 -6.69 -26.11
N ASP A 185 1.10 -6.45 -26.49
CA ASP A 185 0.71 -6.26 -27.89
C ASP A 185 1.31 -5.00 -28.50
N ARG A 186 1.31 -3.88 -27.76
CA ARG A 186 1.96 -2.63 -28.19
C ARG A 186 3.47 -2.79 -28.39
N ALA A 187 4.11 -3.72 -27.69
CA ALA A 187 5.53 -4.04 -27.88
C ALA A 187 5.83 -4.75 -29.22
N ASN A 188 4.82 -5.09 -30.03
CA ASN A 188 5.00 -5.54 -31.41
C ASN A 188 5.18 -4.39 -32.41
N LEU A 189 4.90 -3.15 -32.00
CA LEU A 189 5.07 -1.97 -32.84
C LEU A 189 6.55 -1.65 -33.04
N THR A 190 6.88 -1.16 -34.24
CA THR A 190 8.19 -0.55 -34.47
C THR A 190 8.34 0.72 -33.62
N LYS A 191 9.58 1.13 -33.32
CA LYS A 191 9.85 2.36 -32.56
C LYS A 191 9.13 3.60 -33.13
N VAL A 192 9.05 3.68 -34.46
CA VAL A 192 8.39 4.78 -35.17
C VAL A 192 6.87 4.75 -34.95
N GLU A 193 6.24 3.58 -35.08
CA GLU A 193 4.80 3.41 -34.83
C GLU A 193 4.43 3.64 -33.37
N PHE A 194 5.25 3.18 -32.43
CA PHE A 194 5.02 3.42 -31.01
C PHE A 194 5.12 4.91 -30.68
N THR A 195 6.19 5.57 -31.17
CA THR A 195 6.44 6.99 -30.91
C THR A 195 5.30 7.86 -31.46
N SER A 196 4.74 7.51 -32.64
CA SER A 196 3.61 8.26 -33.21
C SER A 196 2.33 8.12 -32.37
N GLN A 197 2.10 6.97 -31.74
CA GLN A 197 0.94 6.76 -30.85
C GLN A 197 1.04 7.51 -29.52
N VAL A 198 2.23 7.53 -28.89
CA VAL A 198 2.40 8.18 -27.58
C VAL A 198 2.57 9.71 -27.66
N THR A 199 2.88 10.24 -28.85
CA THR A 199 3.01 11.69 -29.08
C THR A 199 1.71 12.35 -29.53
N ASP A 200 0.64 11.58 -29.73
CA ASP A 200 -0.69 12.07 -30.10
C ASP A 200 -1.24 13.04 -29.03
N PRO A 201 -1.77 14.21 -29.42
CA PRO A 201 -2.23 15.26 -28.49
C PRO A 201 -3.26 14.81 -27.46
N MET A 202 -4.07 13.78 -27.74
CA MET A 202 -5.06 13.25 -26.79
C MET A 202 -4.42 12.50 -25.62
N THR A 203 -3.22 11.95 -25.82
CA THR A 203 -2.48 11.15 -24.83
C THR A 203 -1.52 11.99 -23.97
N ARG A 204 -1.31 13.27 -24.30
CA ARG A 204 -0.32 14.18 -23.68
C ARG A 204 -0.67 14.68 -22.27
N LEU A 205 -1.84 14.35 -21.73
CA LEU A 205 -2.38 15.08 -20.57
C LEU A 205 -1.77 14.69 -19.20
N ILE A 206 -0.95 13.63 -19.13
CA ILE A 206 -0.59 13.02 -17.84
C ILE A 206 0.90 13.17 -17.50
N LEU A 207 1.80 13.23 -18.49
CA LEU A 207 3.23 13.51 -18.36
C LEU A 207 3.68 14.09 -19.70
N ASP A 208 4.61 15.05 -19.74
CA ASP A 208 5.19 15.54 -21.01
C ASP A 208 6.11 14.45 -21.63
N ARG A 209 5.50 13.33 -22.04
CA ARG A 209 6.13 12.16 -22.65
C ARG A 209 6.69 12.48 -24.05
N SER A 210 6.53 13.70 -24.55
CA SER A 210 6.99 14.10 -25.88
C SER A 210 8.51 14.20 -25.99
N ALA A 211 9.20 14.41 -24.86
CA ALA A 211 10.66 14.44 -24.77
C ALA A 211 11.27 13.12 -24.26
N THR A 212 10.45 12.19 -23.73
CA THR A 212 10.92 10.92 -23.18
C THR A 212 11.23 9.92 -24.30
N PRO A 213 12.41 9.28 -24.32
CA PRO A 213 12.72 8.21 -25.27
C PRO A 213 11.70 7.07 -25.24
N ALA A 214 11.32 6.55 -26.41
CA ALA A 214 10.33 5.47 -26.51
C ALA A 214 10.68 4.22 -25.70
N ASN A 215 11.98 3.88 -25.61
CA ASN A 215 12.47 2.76 -24.80
C ASN A 215 12.17 2.97 -23.31
N ASP A 216 12.38 4.18 -22.79
CA ASP A 216 12.11 4.51 -21.38
C ASP A 216 10.62 4.44 -21.09
N ILE A 217 9.76 4.88 -22.02
CA ILE A 217 8.30 4.79 -21.85
C ILE A 217 7.86 3.32 -21.75
N VAL A 218 8.29 2.47 -22.68
CA VAL A 218 7.96 1.03 -22.66
C VAL A 218 8.50 0.38 -21.39
N MET A 219 9.75 0.66 -21.03
CA MET A 219 10.38 0.05 -19.86
C MET A 219 9.73 0.53 -18.56
N TRP A 220 9.38 1.82 -18.44
CA TRP A 220 8.69 2.38 -17.28
C TRP A 220 7.34 1.72 -17.09
N ASP A 221 6.51 1.67 -18.14
CA ASP A 221 5.21 1.02 -18.08
C ASP A 221 5.40 -0.48 -17.73
N THR A 222 6.48 -1.13 -18.18
CA THR A 222 6.78 -2.55 -17.93
C THR A 222 7.16 -2.78 -16.47
N VAL A 223 7.99 -1.91 -15.89
CA VAL A 223 8.30 -1.93 -14.46
C VAL A 223 7.01 -1.78 -13.66
N TRP A 224 6.17 -0.79 -13.98
CA TRP A 224 4.97 -0.53 -13.19
C TRP A 224 3.94 -1.65 -13.26
N ASP A 225 3.73 -2.20 -14.45
CA ASP A 225 2.86 -3.35 -14.65
C ASP A 225 3.40 -4.60 -13.92
N SER A 226 4.73 -4.81 -13.93
CA SER A 226 5.35 -5.93 -13.21
C SER A 226 5.15 -5.81 -11.69
N MET A 227 5.31 -4.62 -11.12
CA MET A 227 5.13 -4.39 -9.68
C MET A 227 3.67 -4.58 -9.26
N LYS A 228 2.72 -4.16 -10.11
CA LYS A 228 1.28 -4.42 -9.86
C LYS A 228 0.97 -5.92 -9.92
N LEU A 229 1.47 -6.63 -10.93
CA LEU A 229 1.29 -8.07 -11.06
C LEU A 229 1.83 -8.84 -9.85
N VAL A 230 3.05 -8.50 -9.41
CA VAL A 230 3.68 -9.08 -8.22
C VAL A 230 2.78 -8.87 -6.99
N LYS A 231 2.37 -7.63 -6.70
CA LYS A 231 1.53 -7.32 -5.53
C LYS A 231 0.20 -8.07 -5.61
N SER A 232 -0.50 -7.99 -6.74
CA SER A 232 -1.82 -8.62 -6.91
C SER A 232 -1.75 -10.15 -6.82
N ALA A 233 -0.75 -10.79 -7.43
CA ALA A 233 -0.60 -12.25 -7.37
C ALA A 233 -0.31 -12.76 -5.94
N LEU A 234 0.52 -12.03 -5.18
CA LEU A 234 0.79 -12.34 -3.77
C LEU A 234 -0.44 -12.10 -2.89
N ASN A 235 -1.12 -10.97 -3.08
CA ASN A 235 -2.35 -10.65 -2.36
C ASN A 235 -3.45 -11.68 -2.61
N MET A 236 -3.60 -12.20 -3.84
CA MET A 236 -4.54 -13.30 -4.16
C MET A 236 -4.24 -14.60 -3.39
N LYS A 237 -3.01 -14.76 -2.87
CA LYS A 237 -2.62 -15.87 -1.99
C LYS A 237 -2.69 -15.49 -0.50
N GLY A 238 -3.24 -14.32 -0.16
CA GLY A 238 -3.32 -13.80 1.19
C GLY A 238 -1.97 -13.32 1.74
N VAL A 239 -0.99 -13.05 0.88
CA VAL A 239 0.34 -12.59 1.29
C VAL A 239 0.40 -11.08 1.13
N TYR A 240 0.35 -10.36 2.26
CA TYR A 240 0.56 -8.91 2.28
C TYR A 240 2.02 -8.56 2.01
N VAL A 241 2.24 -7.59 1.11
CA VAL A 241 3.55 -7.03 0.80
C VAL A 241 3.49 -5.52 0.62
N ASN A 242 4.49 -4.82 1.16
CA ASN A 242 4.65 -3.37 1.06
C ASN A 242 5.98 -2.97 0.42
N GLU A 243 7.10 -3.59 0.85
CA GLU A 243 8.41 -3.40 0.20
C GLU A 243 8.49 -4.17 -1.12
N LYS A 244 8.78 -3.47 -2.23
CA LYS A 244 8.81 -4.05 -3.58
C LYS A 244 9.88 -5.10 -3.75
N ARG A 245 11.11 -4.86 -3.25
CA ARG A 245 12.22 -5.83 -3.32
C ARG A 245 11.85 -7.16 -2.66
N LYS A 246 11.30 -7.09 -1.45
CA LYS A 246 10.81 -8.27 -0.72
C LYS A 246 9.67 -8.94 -1.48
N GLY A 247 8.72 -8.17 -2.02
CA GLY A 247 7.64 -8.71 -2.85
C GLY A 247 8.14 -9.44 -4.09
N VAL A 248 9.15 -8.93 -4.79
CA VAL A 248 9.81 -9.62 -5.91
C VAL A 248 10.41 -10.95 -5.46
N GLN A 249 11.13 -10.97 -4.33
CA GLN A 249 11.71 -12.20 -3.78
C GLN A 249 10.64 -13.23 -3.39
N ASP A 250 9.57 -12.78 -2.72
CA ASP A 250 8.45 -13.63 -2.31
C ASP A 250 7.69 -14.17 -3.54
N PHE A 251 7.52 -13.35 -4.58
CA PHE A 251 6.93 -13.76 -5.85
C PHE A 251 7.77 -14.84 -6.53
N VAL A 252 9.08 -14.64 -6.69
CA VAL A 252 9.96 -15.64 -7.31
C VAL A 252 9.96 -16.94 -6.52
N ARG A 253 9.93 -16.88 -5.18
CA ARG A 253 9.82 -18.07 -4.34
C ARG A 253 8.51 -18.82 -4.57
N GLN A 254 7.41 -18.11 -4.79
CA GLN A 254 6.07 -18.70 -4.88
C GLN A 254 5.67 -19.13 -6.30
N PHE A 255 6.12 -18.40 -7.32
CA PHE A 255 5.72 -18.55 -8.72
C PHE A 255 6.90 -18.81 -9.66
N GLY A 256 8.10 -19.07 -9.13
CA GLY A 256 9.34 -19.24 -9.90
C GLY A 256 9.32 -20.40 -10.91
N ASP A 257 8.42 -21.37 -10.74
CA ASP A 257 8.24 -22.50 -11.66
C ASP A 257 7.40 -22.13 -12.90
N LEU A 258 6.77 -20.94 -12.93
CA LEU A 258 6.00 -20.49 -14.09
C LEU A 258 6.93 -20.06 -15.23
N PRO A 259 6.49 -20.21 -16.49
CA PRO A 259 7.19 -19.67 -17.65
C PRO A 259 7.50 -18.18 -17.46
N ASP A 260 8.74 -17.79 -17.78
CA ASP A 260 9.22 -16.41 -17.68
C ASP A 260 9.13 -15.75 -16.29
N ALA A 261 8.90 -16.49 -15.19
CA ALA A 261 8.86 -15.91 -13.84
C ALA A 261 10.13 -15.12 -13.45
N ALA A 262 11.29 -15.52 -13.99
CA ALA A 262 12.56 -14.82 -13.81
C ALA A 262 12.55 -13.37 -14.35
N VAL A 263 11.67 -13.03 -15.29
CA VAL A 263 11.57 -11.69 -15.88
C VAL A 263 11.27 -10.63 -14.82
N ILE A 264 10.55 -10.98 -13.75
CA ILE A 264 10.24 -10.06 -12.65
C ILE A 264 11.52 -9.59 -11.95
N GLN A 265 12.46 -10.51 -11.69
CA GLN A 265 13.73 -10.17 -11.07
C GLN A 265 14.61 -9.34 -12.00
N GLU A 266 14.62 -9.65 -13.31
CA GLU A 266 15.36 -8.89 -14.32
C GLU A 266 14.82 -7.45 -14.44
N ILE A 267 13.50 -7.28 -14.52
CA ILE A 267 12.82 -5.98 -14.55
C ILE A 267 13.12 -5.18 -13.27
N TRP A 268 13.10 -5.84 -12.10
CA TRP A 268 13.44 -5.19 -10.84
C TRP A 268 14.89 -4.69 -10.82
N THR A 269 15.86 -5.46 -11.32
CA THR A 269 17.25 -5.01 -11.43
C THR A 269 17.39 -3.80 -12.35
N ILE A 270 16.64 -3.75 -13.46
CA ILE A 270 16.62 -2.56 -14.33
C ILE A 270 16.09 -1.34 -13.57
N TRP A 271 15.05 -1.51 -12.75
CA TRP A 271 14.51 -0.43 -11.93
C TRP A 271 15.51 0.09 -10.89
N GLU A 272 16.19 -0.80 -10.17
CA GLU A 272 17.17 -0.42 -9.14
C GLU A 272 18.34 0.38 -9.71
N ASP A 273 18.75 0.02 -10.93
CA ASP A 273 19.88 0.62 -11.63
C ASP A 273 19.41 1.50 -12.80
N TRP A 274 18.22 2.11 -12.70
CA TRP A 274 17.56 2.81 -13.82
C TRP A 274 18.45 3.89 -14.47
N GLU A 275 19.14 4.68 -13.65
CA GLU A 275 20.04 5.75 -14.11
C GLU A 275 21.29 5.21 -14.82
N GLU A 276 21.69 3.97 -14.51
CA GLU A 276 22.89 3.33 -15.05
C GLU A 276 22.57 2.42 -16.25
N ASN A 277 21.32 1.96 -16.38
CA ASN A 277 20.87 1.03 -17.40
C ASN A 277 20.20 1.72 -18.59
N GLN A 278 20.90 1.73 -19.72
CA GLN A 278 20.31 2.15 -21.00
C GLN A 278 19.71 0.97 -21.76
N VAL A 279 18.46 0.64 -21.45
CA VAL A 279 17.71 -0.41 -22.15
C VAL A 279 17.35 0.05 -23.55
N ARG A 280 17.69 -0.76 -24.57
CA ARG A 280 17.32 -0.47 -25.97
C ARG A 280 15.83 -0.69 -26.18
N TYR A 281 15.25 -0.04 -27.19
CA TYR A 281 13.82 -0.17 -27.47
C TYR A 281 13.39 -1.62 -27.71
N GLU A 282 14.17 -2.38 -28.49
CA GLU A 282 13.88 -3.78 -28.80
C GLU A 282 13.94 -4.67 -27.55
N GLU A 283 14.81 -4.32 -26.60
CA GLU A 283 14.97 -5.02 -25.33
C GLU A 283 13.83 -4.68 -24.37
N ALA A 284 13.44 -3.41 -24.25
CA ALA A 284 12.26 -3.00 -23.50
C ALA A 284 10.99 -3.70 -24.01
N CYS A 285 10.84 -3.80 -25.34
CA CYS A 285 9.75 -4.56 -25.96
C CYS A 285 9.81 -6.06 -25.65
N LEU A 286 10.99 -6.64 -25.50
CA LEU A 286 11.14 -8.04 -25.11
C LEU A 286 10.67 -8.26 -23.66
N TYR A 287 11.04 -7.37 -22.73
CA TYR A 287 10.56 -7.44 -21.35
C TYR A 287 9.03 -7.32 -21.27
N ALA A 288 8.43 -6.37 -22.00
CA ALA A 288 6.98 -6.21 -22.04
C ALA A 288 6.26 -7.49 -22.54
N LYS A 289 6.79 -8.16 -23.58
CA LYS A 289 6.21 -9.42 -24.10
C LYS A 289 6.35 -10.57 -23.13
N ARG A 290 7.52 -10.73 -22.50
CA ARG A 290 7.75 -11.76 -21.49
C ARG A 290 6.85 -11.55 -20.27
N LEU A 291 6.67 -10.30 -19.85
CA LEU A 291 5.75 -9.95 -18.77
C LEU A 291 4.30 -10.31 -19.14
N ALA A 292 3.86 -10.04 -20.36
CA ALA A 292 2.53 -10.43 -20.84
C ALA A 292 2.34 -11.97 -20.85
N GLY A 293 3.35 -12.72 -21.31
CA GLY A 293 3.33 -14.18 -21.26
C GLY A 293 3.27 -14.72 -19.82
N LEU A 294 4.01 -14.10 -18.89
CA LEU A 294 3.93 -14.42 -17.47
C LEU A 294 2.55 -14.10 -16.88
N ALA A 295 1.94 -12.96 -17.26
CA ALA A 295 0.61 -12.59 -16.81
C ALA A 295 -0.44 -13.62 -17.23
N GLU A 296 -0.37 -14.14 -18.47
CA GLU A 296 -1.22 -15.24 -18.94
C GLU A 296 -0.96 -16.54 -18.16
N ALA A 297 0.30 -16.88 -17.87
CA ALA A 297 0.63 -18.05 -17.07
C ALA A 297 0.11 -17.95 -15.63
N LEU A 298 0.18 -16.76 -15.02
CA LEU A 298 -0.39 -16.47 -13.71
C LEU A 298 -1.91 -16.59 -13.72
N ASP A 299 -2.58 -16.03 -14.73
CA ASP A 299 -4.03 -16.07 -14.85
C ASP A 299 -4.55 -17.51 -14.92
N ASN A 300 -3.86 -18.38 -15.66
CA ASN A 300 -4.17 -19.82 -15.71
C ASN A 300 -3.86 -20.57 -14.41
N ASN A 301 -2.98 -20.05 -13.55
CA ASN A 301 -2.60 -20.68 -12.28
C ASN A 301 -3.46 -20.24 -11.10
N LEU A 302 -3.96 -18.99 -11.14
CA LEU A 302 -4.68 -18.35 -10.05
C LEU A 302 -6.21 -18.47 -10.17
N ASN A 303 -6.73 -18.84 -11.35
CA ASN A 303 -8.12 -19.20 -11.59
C ASN A 303 -8.35 -20.71 -11.55
#